data_AF-A0A5B9WEH0-F1
#
_entry.id   AF-A0A5B9WEH0-F1
#
_cell.length_a   1.000
_cell.length_b   1.000
_cell.length_c   1.000
_cell.angle_alpha   90.00
_cell.angle_beta   90.00
_cell.angle_gamma   90.00
#
_symmetry.space_group_name_H-M   'P 1'
#
loop_
_entity.id
_entity.type
_entity.pdbx_description
1 polymer ?
#
loop_
_entity_poly.entity_id
_entity_poly.type
_entity_poly.pdbx_seq_one_letter_code
_entity_poly.pdbx_strand_id
1 'polypeptide(L)'
;MSDSEALLDLIEACVVEHGGDLGGWTRRDGDGDGASLHLFDGRVTLRATVSEGGPGGGLGAVHAHVVATLHEHDDEELDACLFGMGDDRESALKQAAVVWLTAVAGPIRSFLDDRPVCMTCQANVEGGDIAKGYAPGGFGLPPGLRAYVGPSITRGIEEPPGGPGSPASEALPWFRYAAESAAPRRVHLAKATVVHQGAEGWRRELEIDGHDVSHRDPDWPDRPRGPGFGYMTRFAVFEFPRNSKTLARRAKLEKAIRRFAESYAKFDSAEELMADMVARGHDPALVREVEAFSTIAFGRALFEPLGVKYPATIFRARQDGRVQADVPLMGLPAYSRARALAAKLRETMPQDEFQSLCLYNAESHAIVNSIEAAKGKPDFESLTLYPLVVPDPGASDETMEAALAALRVLIDRSRPAASKKPWWKFW
;
A
#
# COMPACT_ATOMS: atom_id res chain seq x y z
N MET A 1 30.46 -14.48 7.35
CA MET A 1 29.71 -13.22 7.26
C MET A 1 28.41 -13.54 6.56
N SER A 2 27.26 -13.24 7.17
CA SER A 2 25.95 -13.40 6.54
C SER A 2 25.71 -12.28 5.53
N ASP A 3 24.78 -12.49 4.59
CA ASP A 3 24.39 -11.43 3.64
C ASP A 3 23.81 -10.20 4.35
N SER A 4 23.15 -10.40 5.50
CA SER A 4 22.67 -9.31 6.34
C SER A 4 23.81 -8.49 6.93
N GLU A 5 24.85 -9.14 7.44
CA GLU A 5 26.06 -8.44 7.92
C GLU A 5 26.76 -7.70 6.79
N ALA A 6 26.97 -8.39 5.65
CA ALA A 6 27.62 -7.81 4.49
C ALA A 6 26.84 -6.59 3.96
N LEU A 7 25.50 -6.64 3.97
CA LEU A 7 24.67 -5.50 3.59
C LEU A 7 24.86 -4.30 4.55
N LEU A 8 24.93 -4.53 5.86
CA LEU A 8 25.18 -3.45 6.82
C LEU A 8 26.58 -2.86 6.65
N ASP A 9 27.60 -3.68 6.40
CA ASP A 9 28.96 -3.22 6.12
C ASP A 9 29.01 -2.37 4.84
N LEU A 10 28.28 -2.79 3.79
CA LEU A 10 28.15 -2.04 2.55
C LEU A 10 27.40 -0.71 2.75
N ILE A 11 26.35 -0.69 3.58
CA ILE A 11 25.64 0.55 3.93
C ILE A 11 26.57 1.49 4.69
N GLU A 12 27.32 1.00 5.68
CA GLU A 12 28.30 1.82 6.40
C GLU A 12 29.35 2.40 5.46
N ALA A 13 29.95 1.57 4.60
CA ALA A 13 30.93 2.02 3.61
C ALA A 13 30.34 3.11 2.68
N CYS A 14 29.12 2.90 2.20
CA CYS A 14 28.39 3.89 1.39
C CYS A 14 28.16 5.21 2.14
N VAL A 15 27.80 5.17 3.42
CA VAL A 15 27.62 6.38 4.25
C VAL A 15 28.96 7.07 4.50
N VAL A 16 30.03 6.35 4.79
CA VAL A 16 31.35 6.93 5.04
C VAL A 16 31.92 7.56 3.76
N GLU A 17 31.77 6.91 2.61
CA GLU A 17 32.34 7.38 1.34
C GLU A 17 31.49 8.46 0.66
N HIS A 18 30.17 8.33 0.73
CA HIS A 18 29.23 9.13 -0.06
C HIS A 18 28.18 9.86 0.78
N GLY A 19 28.24 9.78 2.11
CA GLY A 19 27.20 10.30 2.99
C GLY A 19 27.00 11.82 2.87
N GLY A 20 28.06 12.58 2.61
CA GLY A 20 27.98 14.04 2.47
C GLY A 20 27.23 14.68 3.65
N ASP A 21 26.03 15.20 3.38
CA ASP A 21 25.14 15.82 4.38
C ASP A 21 24.51 14.84 5.39
N LEU A 22 24.66 13.52 5.20
CA LEU A 22 24.20 12.46 6.10
C LEU A 22 25.06 12.31 7.36
N GLY A 23 25.84 13.34 7.72
CA GLY A 23 26.95 13.29 8.68
C GLY A 23 26.64 12.74 10.09
N GLY A 24 27.68 12.72 10.91
CA GLY A 24 27.71 12.06 12.21
C GLY A 24 28.53 10.77 12.17
N TRP A 25 28.77 10.16 13.32
CA TRP A 25 29.54 8.91 13.39
C TRP A 25 28.69 7.67 13.07
N THR A 26 29.37 6.61 12.62
CA THR A 26 28.81 5.26 12.43
C THR A 26 29.51 4.28 13.36
N ARG A 27 28.81 3.22 13.78
CA ARG A 27 29.40 2.15 14.59
C ARG A 27 28.69 0.83 14.34
N ARG A 28 29.47 -0.21 14.07
CA ARG A 28 29.00 -1.60 14.08
C ARG A 28 28.97 -2.13 15.51
N ASP A 29 27.89 -2.80 15.87
CA ASP A 29 27.76 -3.51 17.15
C ASP A 29 27.13 -4.89 16.92
N GLY A 30 27.68 -5.90 17.58
CA GLY A 30 27.25 -7.30 17.49
C GLY A 30 27.72 -8.01 16.21
N ASP A 31 27.65 -9.35 16.24
CA ASP A 31 27.93 -10.25 15.11
C ASP A 31 26.74 -11.23 14.91
N GLY A 32 26.70 -11.87 13.75
CA GLY A 32 25.69 -12.82 13.32
C GLY A 32 24.29 -12.21 13.20
N ASP A 33 23.29 -12.94 13.70
CA ASP A 33 21.89 -12.51 13.72
C ASP A 33 21.62 -11.30 14.66
N GLY A 34 22.62 -10.95 15.49
CA GLY A 34 22.58 -9.77 16.36
C GLY A 34 23.28 -8.54 15.77
N ALA A 35 23.83 -8.63 14.56
CA ALA A 35 24.57 -7.53 13.95
C ALA A 35 23.69 -6.30 13.72
N SER A 36 24.23 -5.13 14.08
CA SER A 36 23.54 -3.85 13.96
C SER A 36 24.50 -2.72 13.58
N LEU A 37 23.95 -1.66 12.98
CA LEU A 37 24.72 -0.49 12.56
C LEU A 37 24.08 0.77 13.14
N HIS A 38 24.79 1.44 14.02
CA HIS A 38 24.42 2.74 14.53
C HIS A 38 24.83 3.83 13.52
N LEU A 39 23.89 4.73 13.21
CA LEU A 39 24.09 5.85 12.29
C LEU A 39 23.67 7.17 12.94
N PHE A 40 24.10 8.27 12.33
CA PHE A 40 23.66 9.63 12.66
C PHE A 40 23.93 9.97 14.14
N ASP A 41 25.15 9.73 14.60
CA ASP A 41 25.54 9.94 15.99
C ASP A 41 24.80 9.05 17.00
N GLY A 42 24.39 7.84 16.55
CA GLY A 42 23.66 6.88 17.36
C GLY A 42 22.15 7.17 17.49
N ARG A 43 21.62 8.12 16.71
CA ARG A 43 20.18 8.45 16.70
C ARG A 43 19.33 7.38 16.02
N VAL A 44 19.97 6.54 15.19
CA VAL A 44 19.36 5.41 14.50
C VAL A 44 20.18 4.15 14.70
N THR A 45 19.48 3.03 14.90
CA THR A 45 20.08 1.69 14.79
C THR A 45 19.45 0.95 13.61
N LEU A 46 20.28 0.43 12.71
CA LEU A 46 19.86 -0.41 11.60
C LEU A 46 20.05 -1.89 11.93
N ARG A 47 19.08 -2.70 11.50
CA ARG A 47 19.19 -4.16 11.39
C ARG A 47 18.78 -4.56 9.98
N ALA A 48 19.44 -5.58 9.44
CA ALA A 48 19.16 -6.08 8.10
C ALA A 48 18.68 -7.53 8.14
N THR A 49 17.77 -7.88 7.25
CA THR A 49 17.40 -9.26 6.95
C THR A 49 17.37 -9.41 5.44
N VAL A 50 18.20 -10.30 4.90
CA VAL A 50 18.23 -10.59 3.47
C VAL A 50 17.59 -11.94 3.23
N SER A 51 16.52 -11.97 2.44
CA SER A 51 15.84 -13.21 2.08
C SER A 51 16.54 -13.88 0.90
N GLU A 52 16.76 -15.19 1.01
CA GLU A 52 17.14 -16.03 -0.11
C GLU A 52 15.89 -16.39 -0.92
N GLY A 53 15.64 -15.65 -2.02
CA GLY A 53 14.68 -16.06 -3.05
C GLY A 53 13.36 -15.28 -3.07
N GLY A 54 13.29 -14.28 -3.96
CA GLY A 54 12.03 -13.94 -4.64
C GLY A 54 11.76 -14.89 -5.82
N PRO A 55 10.56 -14.86 -6.42
CA PRO A 55 10.22 -15.68 -7.59
C PRO A 55 11.15 -15.31 -8.76
N GLY A 56 12.21 -16.09 -8.95
CA GLY A 56 13.27 -15.80 -9.93
C GLY A 56 14.65 -16.35 -9.59
N GLY A 57 14.96 -16.64 -8.31
CA GLY A 57 16.02 -17.55 -7.83
C GLY A 57 17.44 -17.47 -8.42
N GLY A 58 17.77 -16.46 -9.22
CA GLY A 58 19.09 -16.28 -9.80
C GLY A 58 20.04 -15.64 -8.80
N LEU A 59 21.34 -15.98 -8.90
CA LEU A 59 22.41 -15.39 -8.10
C LEU A 59 22.46 -13.85 -8.18
N GLY A 60 21.81 -13.23 -9.17
CA GLY A 60 21.84 -11.80 -9.46
C GLY A 60 20.74 -10.93 -8.83
N ALA A 61 19.96 -11.41 -7.86
CA ALA A 61 18.94 -10.59 -7.19
C ALA A 61 18.93 -10.76 -5.67
N VAL A 62 18.70 -9.67 -4.94
CA VAL A 62 18.53 -9.64 -3.48
C VAL A 62 17.23 -8.93 -3.11
N HIS A 63 16.48 -9.53 -2.20
CA HIS A 63 15.40 -8.87 -1.47
C HIS A 63 15.89 -8.68 -0.04
N ALA A 64 15.96 -7.43 0.43
CA ALA A 64 16.44 -7.11 1.76
C ALA A 64 15.48 -6.20 2.50
N HIS A 65 15.30 -6.45 3.79
CA HIS A 65 14.62 -5.56 4.72
C HIS A 65 15.69 -4.88 5.58
N VAL A 66 15.70 -3.55 5.60
CA VAL A 66 16.57 -2.76 6.47
C VAL A 66 15.68 -1.97 7.42
N VAL A 67 15.65 -2.41 8.67
CA VAL A 67 14.83 -1.83 9.74
C VAL A 67 15.64 -0.79 10.48
N ALA A 68 15.15 0.44 10.51
CA ALA A 68 15.71 1.55 11.25
C ALA A 68 14.89 1.83 12.52
N THR A 69 15.49 1.65 13.70
CA THR A 69 14.92 2.07 14.98
C THR A 69 15.29 3.54 15.24
N LEU A 70 14.30 4.39 15.51
CA LEU A 70 14.48 5.83 15.76
C LEU A 70 14.48 6.14 17.26
N HIS A 71 15.67 6.31 17.86
CA HIS A 71 15.80 6.43 19.33
C HIS A 71 15.24 7.72 19.93
N GLU A 72 15.06 8.77 19.12
CA GLU A 72 14.42 10.02 19.55
C GLU A 72 12.89 10.00 19.43
N HIS A 73 12.33 8.88 18.92
CA HIS A 73 10.92 8.75 18.58
C HIS A 73 10.33 7.48 19.18
N ASP A 74 10.48 7.27 20.49
CA ASP A 74 9.89 6.13 21.21
C ASP A 74 10.29 4.77 20.62
N ASP A 75 11.49 4.68 20.06
CA ASP A 75 12.02 3.51 19.34
C ASP A 75 11.11 3.05 18.18
N GLU A 76 10.45 3.99 17.49
CA GLU A 76 9.67 3.69 16.28
C GLU A 76 10.56 2.99 15.23
N GLU A 77 10.04 1.89 14.68
CA GLU A 77 10.74 1.10 13.66
C GLU A 77 10.22 1.43 12.25
N LEU A 78 11.15 1.67 11.34
CA LEU A 78 10.91 1.95 9.92
C LEU A 78 11.56 0.86 9.08
N ASP A 79 10.76 0.02 8.43
CA ASP A 79 11.27 -1.08 7.59
C ASP A 79 11.33 -0.67 6.12
N ALA A 80 12.54 -0.65 5.56
CA ALA A 80 12.78 -0.42 4.15
C ALA A 80 12.94 -1.75 3.40
N CYS A 81 11.95 -2.08 2.57
CA CYS A 81 12.04 -3.19 1.62
C CYS A 81 12.83 -2.77 0.36
N LEU A 82 14.04 -3.30 0.21
CA LEU A 82 14.99 -2.99 -0.83
C LEU A 82 15.11 -4.15 -1.82
N PHE A 83 15.21 -3.81 -3.10
CA PHE A 83 15.48 -4.78 -4.16
C PHE A 83 16.76 -4.42 -4.90
N GLY A 84 17.74 -5.31 -4.79
CA GLY A 84 19.01 -5.22 -5.50
C GLY A 84 19.09 -6.24 -6.63
N MET A 85 19.78 -5.87 -7.70
CA MET A 85 20.00 -6.61 -8.94
C MET A 85 21.44 -6.38 -9.39
N GLY A 86 22.12 -7.43 -9.80
CA GLY A 86 23.48 -7.38 -10.33
C GLY A 86 23.82 -8.66 -11.07
N ASP A 87 25.03 -8.73 -11.63
CA ASP A 87 25.51 -9.93 -12.31
C ASP A 87 25.76 -11.10 -11.33
N ASP A 88 26.00 -10.76 -10.07
CA ASP A 88 26.18 -11.68 -8.95
C ASP A 88 25.54 -11.14 -7.66
N ARG A 89 25.64 -11.96 -6.61
CA ARG A 89 25.01 -11.69 -5.31
C ARG A 89 25.63 -10.49 -4.62
N GLU A 90 26.95 -10.36 -4.69
CA GLU A 90 27.69 -9.23 -4.11
C GLU A 90 27.28 -7.91 -4.75
N SER A 91 27.18 -7.88 -6.08
CA SER A 91 26.74 -6.72 -6.86
C SER A 91 25.29 -6.37 -6.55
N ALA A 92 24.41 -7.38 -6.38
CA ALA A 92 23.03 -7.15 -5.96
C ALA A 92 22.95 -6.55 -4.54
N LEU A 93 23.76 -7.03 -3.58
CA LEU A 93 23.84 -6.45 -2.22
C LEU A 93 24.37 -5.01 -2.23
N LYS A 94 25.44 -4.74 -2.99
CA LYS A 94 25.96 -3.37 -3.20
C LYS A 94 24.88 -2.45 -3.73
N GLN A 95 24.10 -2.93 -4.68
CA GLN A 95 23.03 -2.14 -5.26
C GLN A 95 21.89 -1.88 -4.26
N ALA A 96 21.55 -2.85 -3.40
CA ALA A 96 20.59 -2.62 -2.32
C ALA A 96 21.10 -1.57 -1.32
N ALA A 97 22.38 -1.61 -0.94
CA ALA A 97 23.00 -0.59 -0.09
C ALA A 97 22.95 0.81 -0.73
N VAL A 98 23.23 0.91 -2.04
CA VAL A 98 23.13 2.17 -2.80
C VAL A 98 21.70 2.70 -2.82
N VAL A 99 20.68 1.84 -3.00
CA VAL A 99 19.27 2.25 -2.94
C VAL A 99 18.92 2.80 -1.57
N TRP A 100 19.38 2.14 -0.51
CA TRP A 100 19.16 2.61 0.87
C TRP A 100 19.77 4.00 1.08
N LEU A 101 21.05 4.19 0.73
CA LEU A 101 21.74 5.48 0.86
C LEU A 101 21.02 6.57 0.06
N THR A 102 20.69 6.28 -1.20
CA THR A 102 20.20 7.29 -2.14
C THR A 102 18.76 7.70 -1.87
N ALA A 103 17.88 6.76 -1.50
CA ALA A 103 16.45 7.02 -1.41
C ALA A 103 15.87 6.92 0.01
N VAL A 104 16.51 6.21 0.94
CA VAL A 104 15.95 5.96 2.29
C VAL A 104 16.65 6.81 3.36
N ALA A 105 17.98 6.90 3.33
CA ALA A 105 18.75 7.61 4.34
C ALA A 105 18.39 9.10 4.42
N GLY A 106 18.24 9.76 3.26
CA GLY A 106 17.86 11.16 3.16
C GLY A 106 16.53 11.49 3.87
N PRO A 107 15.42 10.81 3.56
CA PRO A 107 14.16 10.95 4.28
C PRO A 107 14.25 10.75 5.79
N ILE A 108 14.94 9.69 6.25
CA ILE A 108 15.10 9.42 7.69
C ILE A 108 15.90 10.55 8.35
N ARG A 109 17.05 10.92 7.77
CA ARG A 109 17.88 12.00 8.31
C ARG A 109 17.16 13.34 8.30
N SER A 110 16.42 13.65 7.23
CA SER A 110 15.63 14.89 7.13
C SER A 110 14.54 14.96 8.20
N PHE A 111 13.90 13.82 8.47
CA PHE A 111 12.90 13.69 9.53
C PHE A 111 13.49 13.93 10.93
N LEU A 112 14.67 13.37 11.19
CA LEU A 112 15.39 13.55 12.44
C LEU A 112 15.89 14.99 12.63
N ASP A 113 16.35 15.64 11.57
CA ASP A 113 16.89 17.01 11.63
C ASP A 113 15.80 18.09 11.47
N ASP A 114 14.56 17.68 11.23
CA ASP A 114 13.42 18.54 10.91
C ASP A 114 13.70 19.57 9.79
N ARG A 115 14.46 19.14 8.78
CA ARG A 115 14.78 19.93 7.59
C ARG A 115 15.15 19.03 6.41
N PRO A 116 14.93 19.46 5.16
CA PRO A 116 15.43 18.75 4.00
C PRO A 116 16.96 18.58 4.05
N VAL A 117 17.45 17.35 3.83
CA VAL A 117 18.87 17.06 3.59
C VAL A 117 19.04 16.21 2.32
N CYS A 118 20.23 16.27 1.71
CA CYS A 118 20.53 15.60 0.45
C CYS A 118 19.50 15.98 -0.65
N MET A 119 18.99 15.01 -1.40
CA MET A 119 17.94 15.20 -2.43
C MET A 119 16.52 15.00 -1.88
N THR A 120 16.32 15.19 -0.58
CA THR A 120 15.01 15.02 0.06
C THR A 120 14.20 16.30 -0.02
N CYS A 121 12.88 16.19 -0.15
CA CYS A 121 11.96 17.32 -0.06
C CYS A 121 11.01 17.15 1.12
N GLN A 122 10.70 18.22 1.84
CA GLN A 122 9.56 18.28 2.75
C GLN A 122 8.27 18.51 1.97
N ALA A 123 7.27 17.65 2.16
CA ALA A 123 6.00 17.71 1.43
C ALA A 123 4.98 18.66 2.09
N ASN A 124 3.99 19.11 1.32
CA ASN A 124 2.86 19.96 1.77
C ASN A 124 3.29 21.29 2.44
N VAL A 125 4.37 21.92 1.97
CA VAL A 125 4.85 23.20 2.50
C VAL A 125 4.25 24.35 1.69
N GLU A 126 3.28 25.06 2.27
CA GLU A 126 2.62 26.19 1.61
C GLU A 126 3.64 27.27 1.21
N GLY A 127 3.65 27.65 -0.08
CA GLY A 127 4.63 28.58 -0.63
C GLY A 127 6.07 28.06 -0.65
N GLY A 128 6.27 26.74 -0.49
CA GLY A 128 7.58 26.10 -0.45
C GLY A 128 8.44 26.35 -1.69
N ASP A 129 9.74 26.51 -1.46
CA ASP A 129 10.77 26.64 -2.48
C ASP A 129 11.40 25.26 -2.76
N ILE A 130 11.04 24.66 -3.90
CA ILE A 130 11.52 23.34 -4.32
C ILE A 130 13.06 23.32 -4.43
N ALA A 131 13.68 24.43 -4.83
CA ALA A 131 15.15 24.50 -4.93
C ALA A 131 15.85 24.38 -3.57
N LYS A 132 15.11 24.60 -2.47
CA LYS A 132 15.57 24.42 -1.09
C LYS A 132 15.02 23.13 -0.45
N GLY A 133 14.37 22.27 -1.23
CA GLY A 133 13.76 21.03 -0.75
C GLY A 133 12.43 21.23 -0.03
N TYR A 134 11.71 22.33 -0.24
CA TYR A 134 10.37 22.53 0.33
C TYR A 134 9.33 22.48 -0.78
N ALA A 135 8.58 21.38 -0.87
CA ALA A 135 7.62 21.15 -1.94
C ALA A 135 6.20 21.55 -1.52
N PRO A 136 5.48 22.37 -2.33
CA PRO A 136 4.07 22.65 -2.08
C PRO A 136 3.17 21.45 -2.31
N GLY A 137 3.59 20.49 -3.14
CA GLY A 137 2.88 19.24 -3.38
C GLY A 137 3.03 18.24 -2.22
N GLY A 138 1.98 17.46 -1.97
CA GLY A 138 1.98 16.41 -0.95
C GLY A 138 2.49 15.05 -1.41
N PHE A 139 2.79 14.88 -2.70
CA PHE A 139 3.10 13.57 -3.28
C PHE A 139 2.03 12.51 -2.95
N GLY A 140 0.76 12.91 -2.82
CA GLY A 140 -0.35 12.04 -2.44
C GLY A 140 -0.53 11.84 -0.93
N LEU A 141 0.37 12.37 -0.08
CA LEU A 141 0.18 12.42 1.37
C LEU A 141 -0.78 13.57 1.74
N PRO A 142 -1.71 13.35 2.70
CA PRO A 142 -2.63 14.39 3.13
C PRO A 142 -1.91 15.56 3.82
N PRO A 143 -2.48 16.77 3.76
CA PRO A 143 -1.94 17.92 4.48
C PRO A 143 -1.99 17.69 6.00
N GLY A 144 -1.07 18.34 6.73
CA GLY A 144 -0.97 18.24 8.20
C GLY A 144 -0.10 17.08 8.70
N LEU A 145 0.47 16.27 7.81
CA LEU A 145 1.55 15.33 8.15
C LEU A 145 2.90 16.02 8.02
N ARG A 146 3.82 15.70 8.94
CA ARG A 146 5.23 16.03 8.75
C ARG A 146 5.84 14.94 7.87
N ALA A 147 6.24 15.27 6.65
CA ALA A 147 6.68 14.26 5.68
C ALA A 147 7.89 14.70 4.86
N TYR A 148 8.84 13.79 4.70
CA TYR A 148 10.08 13.97 3.95
C TYR A 148 10.17 12.88 2.88
N VAL A 149 10.37 13.30 1.63
CA VAL A 149 10.26 12.45 0.44
C VAL A 149 11.59 12.43 -0.28
N GLY A 150 12.15 11.23 -0.48
CA GLY A 150 13.44 11.04 -1.15
C GLY A 150 13.35 11.20 -2.67
N PRO A 151 14.50 11.11 -3.38
CA PRO A 151 14.53 11.07 -4.83
C PRO A 151 13.85 9.80 -5.37
N SER A 152 13.40 9.85 -6.62
CA SER A 152 12.97 8.65 -7.35
C SER A 152 14.17 7.98 -8.02
N ILE A 153 14.32 6.67 -7.81
CA ILE A 153 15.33 5.85 -8.50
C ILE A 153 14.65 5.14 -9.67
N THR A 154 15.20 5.27 -10.87
CA THR A 154 14.63 4.71 -12.11
C THR A 154 15.52 3.61 -12.68
N ARG A 155 14.93 2.54 -13.22
CA ARG A 155 15.65 1.41 -13.83
C ARG A 155 14.90 0.82 -15.02
N GLY A 156 15.64 0.40 -16.05
CA GLY A 156 15.08 -0.18 -17.28
C GLY A 156 14.36 0.82 -18.19
N ILE A 157 14.28 2.09 -17.78
CA ILE A 157 13.65 3.14 -18.57
C ILE A 157 14.77 3.98 -19.21
N GLU A 158 15.08 3.72 -20.48
CA GLU A 158 16.12 4.43 -21.24
C GLU A 158 15.82 5.93 -21.39
N GLU A 159 14.54 6.27 -21.55
CA GLU A 159 14.03 7.64 -21.49
C GLU A 159 12.85 7.68 -20.50
N PRO A 160 12.98 8.34 -19.34
CA PRO A 160 11.84 8.51 -18.45
C PRO A 160 10.68 9.17 -19.21
N PRO A 161 9.42 8.86 -18.89
CA PRO A 161 8.28 9.33 -19.66
C PRO A 161 8.24 10.87 -19.65
N GLY A 162 8.60 11.47 -20.79
CA GLY A 162 8.55 12.92 -21.01
C GLY A 162 9.85 13.60 -21.48
N GLY A 163 10.81 12.86 -22.03
CA GLY A 163 11.96 13.44 -22.74
C GLY A 163 12.95 14.20 -21.83
N PRO A 164 13.86 15.00 -22.42
CA PRO A 164 14.83 15.79 -21.65
C PRO A 164 14.08 16.76 -20.72
N GLY A 165 14.04 16.44 -19.42
CA GLY A 165 13.41 17.28 -18.40
C GLY A 165 12.11 16.77 -17.75
N SER A 166 11.70 15.50 -17.93
CA SER A 166 10.57 14.96 -17.15
C SER A 166 10.88 13.66 -16.42
N PRO A 167 11.45 13.72 -15.19
CA PRO A 167 11.23 12.65 -14.24
C PRO A 167 9.76 12.71 -13.80
N ALA A 168 9.22 11.54 -13.44
CA ALA A 168 7.93 11.39 -12.79
C ALA A 168 7.68 12.52 -11.76
N SER A 169 6.89 13.51 -12.20
CA SER A 169 6.72 14.82 -11.57
C SER A 169 6.44 14.72 -10.06
N GLU A 170 6.93 15.70 -9.30
CA GLU A 170 6.49 15.93 -7.91
C GLU A 170 4.98 16.08 -7.77
N ALA A 171 4.27 16.39 -8.86
CA ALA A 171 2.82 16.44 -8.91
C ALA A 171 2.14 15.05 -8.87
N LEU A 172 2.89 13.96 -9.04
CA LEU A 172 2.33 12.62 -8.97
C LEU A 172 1.99 12.24 -7.52
N PRO A 173 0.86 11.55 -7.28
CA PRO A 173 0.41 11.28 -5.92
C PRO A 173 1.08 10.02 -5.34
N TRP A 174 2.42 9.95 -5.33
CA TRP A 174 3.24 8.74 -5.11
C TRP A 174 2.78 7.88 -3.93
N PHE A 175 2.38 8.53 -2.85
CA PHE A 175 2.02 7.92 -1.58
C PHE A 175 0.52 8.08 -1.28
N ARG A 176 -0.31 8.23 -2.31
CA ARG A 176 -1.78 8.17 -2.18
C ARG A 176 -2.16 6.91 -1.41
N TYR A 177 -2.97 7.06 -0.37
CA TYR A 177 -3.42 6.01 0.56
C TYR A 177 -2.40 5.50 1.58
N ALA A 178 -1.19 6.07 1.62
CA ALA A 178 -0.19 5.66 2.61
C ALA A 178 -0.67 5.95 4.03
N ALA A 179 -1.09 7.19 4.29
CA ALA A 179 -1.60 7.57 5.60
C ALA A 179 -2.85 6.76 5.99
N GLU A 180 -3.74 6.46 5.05
CA GLU A 180 -4.95 5.67 5.27
C GLU A 180 -4.64 4.22 5.64
N SER A 181 -3.59 3.61 5.08
CA SER A 181 -3.27 2.19 5.29
C SER A 181 -2.35 1.90 6.48
N ALA A 182 -1.56 2.89 6.90
CA ALA A 182 -0.52 2.75 7.92
C ALA A 182 -1.00 2.12 9.25
N ALA A 183 -0.13 1.45 10.00
CA ALA A 183 -0.48 1.01 11.36
C ALA A 183 -0.86 2.21 12.27
N PRO A 184 -1.52 2.01 13.42
CA PRO A 184 -1.79 3.07 14.39
C PRO A 184 -0.52 3.46 15.19
N ARG A 185 0.57 3.73 14.49
CA ARG A 185 1.86 4.22 15.02
C ARG A 185 2.10 5.64 14.56
N ARG A 186 3.09 6.31 15.14
CA ARG A 186 3.30 7.75 14.90
C ARG A 186 4.07 8.00 13.62
N VAL A 187 5.12 7.21 13.38
CA VAL A 187 6.07 7.42 12.27
C VAL A 187 6.04 6.19 11.35
N HIS A 188 6.08 6.45 10.05
CA HIS A 188 6.01 5.41 9.03
C HIS A 188 6.98 5.69 7.89
N LEU A 189 7.46 4.62 7.26
CA LEU A 189 8.21 4.65 6.02
C LEU A 189 7.33 4.05 4.92
N ALA A 190 7.00 4.85 3.91
CA ALA A 190 6.31 4.38 2.72
C ALA A 190 7.29 4.24 1.55
N LYS A 191 7.06 3.22 0.73
CA LYS A 191 7.73 2.98 -0.54
C LYS A 191 6.67 2.89 -1.63
N ALA A 192 6.89 3.61 -2.72
CA ALA A 192 6.08 3.53 -3.91
C ALA A 192 6.93 3.04 -5.08
N THR A 193 6.54 1.92 -5.68
CA THR A 193 7.15 1.37 -6.89
C THR A 193 6.18 1.50 -8.05
N VAL A 194 6.54 2.27 -9.06
CA VAL A 194 5.76 2.42 -10.28
C VAL A 194 6.41 1.56 -11.37
N VAL A 195 5.68 0.58 -11.89
CA VAL A 195 6.15 -0.34 -12.94
C VAL A 195 5.49 0.03 -14.26
N HIS A 196 6.30 0.16 -15.30
CA HIS A 196 5.86 0.30 -16.69
C HIS A 196 5.88 -1.07 -17.37
N GLN A 197 4.70 -1.54 -17.79
CA GLN A 197 4.48 -2.86 -18.39
C GLN A 197 4.18 -2.75 -19.88
N GLY A 198 4.85 -1.84 -20.59
CA GLY A 198 4.67 -1.66 -22.03
C GLY A 198 3.23 -1.24 -22.39
N ALA A 199 2.55 -2.10 -23.16
CA ALA A 199 1.17 -1.91 -23.62
C ALA A 199 0.11 -2.05 -22.53
N GLU A 200 0.43 -2.71 -21.42
CA GLU A 200 -0.45 -2.82 -20.24
C GLU A 200 -0.48 -1.52 -19.43
N GLY A 201 0.44 -0.59 -19.71
CA GLY A 201 0.49 0.73 -19.09
C GLY A 201 1.30 0.75 -17.80
N TRP A 202 0.82 1.54 -16.85
CA TRP A 202 1.52 1.86 -15.61
C TRP A 202 0.77 1.30 -14.42
N ARG A 203 1.50 0.70 -13.48
CA ARG A 203 0.94 0.20 -12.23
C ARG A 203 1.77 0.73 -11.07
N ARG A 204 1.13 1.18 -10.00
CA ARG A 204 1.81 1.50 -8.75
C ARG A 204 1.64 0.36 -7.75
N GLU A 205 2.70 0.06 -7.04
CA GLU A 205 2.71 -0.73 -5.81
C GLU A 205 3.11 0.19 -4.65
N LEU A 206 2.31 0.20 -3.59
CA LEU A 206 2.53 0.94 -2.36
C LEU A 206 2.82 -0.04 -1.24
N GLU A 207 3.95 0.16 -0.58
CA GLU A 207 4.43 -0.57 0.58
C GLU A 207 4.56 0.39 1.77
N ILE A 208 4.21 -0.05 2.98
CA ILE A 208 4.37 0.75 4.21
C ILE A 208 4.99 -0.13 5.28
N ASP A 209 6.04 0.39 5.90
CA ASP A 209 6.84 -0.29 6.93
C ASP A 209 7.16 -1.72 6.48
N GLY A 210 7.90 -1.82 5.38
CA GLY A 210 8.15 -3.08 4.68
C GLY A 210 6.89 -3.60 4.04
N HIS A 211 6.45 -4.78 4.48
CA HIS A 211 5.27 -5.45 3.96
C HIS A 211 4.09 -5.49 4.97
N ASP A 212 4.09 -4.66 6.03
CA ASP A 212 2.88 -4.53 6.88
C ASP A 212 1.67 -4.11 6.03
N VAL A 213 1.93 -3.32 5.00
CA VAL A 213 0.97 -3.02 3.93
C VAL A 213 1.64 -3.25 2.58
N SER A 214 0.99 -3.99 1.69
CA SER A 214 1.28 -3.97 0.25
C SER A 214 -0.02 -3.84 -0.55
N HIS A 215 -0.06 -2.86 -1.45
CA HIS A 215 -1.22 -2.58 -2.29
C HIS A 215 -0.81 -2.27 -3.72
N ARG A 216 -1.45 -2.95 -4.68
CA ARG A 216 -1.34 -2.66 -6.10
C ARG A 216 -2.49 -1.74 -6.52
N ASP A 217 -2.13 -0.56 -7.01
CA ASP A 217 -3.03 0.49 -7.47
C ASP A 217 -3.03 0.50 -9.02
N PRO A 218 -4.03 -0.13 -9.66
CA PRO A 218 -4.16 -0.13 -11.11
C PRO A 218 -4.67 1.22 -11.65
N ASP A 219 -5.28 2.06 -10.80
CA ASP A 219 -5.85 3.37 -11.17
C ASP A 219 -4.83 4.51 -10.99
N TRP A 220 -3.54 4.16 -11.00
CA TRP A 220 -2.47 5.13 -10.98
C TRP A 220 -2.58 6.05 -12.21
N PRO A 221 -2.41 7.39 -12.09
CA PRO A 221 -2.77 8.33 -13.16
C PRO A 221 -2.25 7.91 -14.54
N ASP A 222 -3.17 7.83 -15.50
CA ASP A 222 -2.91 7.36 -16.86
C ASP A 222 -1.76 8.16 -17.49
N ARG A 223 -0.72 7.43 -17.89
CA ARG A 223 0.46 7.95 -18.58
C ARG A 223 0.54 7.31 -19.96
N PRO A 224 1.21 7.96 -20.94
CA PRO A 224 1.39 7.39 -22.26
C PRO A 224 1.99 5.98 -22.16
N ARG A 225 1.37 5.04 -22.87
CA ARG A 225 1.90 3.68 -23.01
C ARG A 225 3.14 3.75 -23.91
N GLY A 226 4.27 3.30 -23.39
CA GLY A 226 5.52 3.18 -24.16
C GLY A 226 5.87 1.72 -24.45
N PRO A 227 6.86 1.45 -25.33
CA PRO A 227 7.32 0.10 -25.65
C PRO A 227 8.28 -0.49 -24.59
N GLY A 228 8.83 0.33 -23.69
CA GLY A 228 9.81 -0.09 -22.70
C GLY A 228 9.22 -0.90 -21.54
N PHE A 229 10.11 -1.55 -20.79
CA PHE A 229 9.83 -2.13 -19.48
C PHE A 229 10.77 -1.50 -18.48
N GLY A 230 10.25 -1.02 -17.36
CA GLY A 230 11.08 -0.51 -16.29
C GLY A 230 10.28 -0.11 -15.08
N TYR A 231 10.97 0.39 -14.06
CA TYR A 231 10.32 0.79 -12.83
C TYR A 231 10.99 1.99 -12.18
N MET A 232 10.23 2.67 -11.35
CA MET A 232 10.67 3.79 -10.53
C MET A 232 10.29 3.52 -9.08
N THR A 233 11.22 3.68 -8.16
CA THR A 233 10.96 3.53 -6.73
C THR A 233 11.24 4.84 -6.00
N ARG A 234 10.37 5.18 -5.05
CA ARG A 234 10.50 6.37 -4.21
C ARG A 234 10.10 6.06 -2.77
N PHE A 235 10.78 6.68 -1.81
CA PHE A 235 10.49 6.50 -0.39
C PHE A 235 10.08 7.81 0.28
N ALA A 236 9.29 7.71 1.33
CA ALA A 236 8.90 8.84 2.17
C ALA A 236 8.80 8.42 3.64
N VAL A 237 9.34 9.24 4.53
CA VAL A 237 9.08 9.15 5.97
C VAL A 237 7.98 10.16 6.29
N PHE A 238 6.93 9.73 6.98
CA PHE A 238 5.88 10.64 7.44
C PHE A 238 5.46 10.36 8.88
N GLU A 239 5.01 11.43 9.56
CA GLU A 239 4.57 11.39 10.94
C GLU A 239 3.19 12.01 11.11
N PHE A 240 2.36 11.32 11.90
CA PHE A 240 1.15 11.91 12.45
C PHE A 240 1.52 12.83 13.62
N PRO A 241 0.97 14.05 13.70
CA PRO A 241 1.30 14.97 14.79
C PRO A 241 1.08 14.33 16.17
N ARG A 242 2.00 14.53 17.12
CA ARG A 242 1.93 13.95 18.49
C ARG A 242 0.58 14.19 19.18
N ASN A 243 -0.02 15.36 18.96
CA ASN A 243 -1.30 15.75 19.56
C ASN A 243 -2.52 15.38 18.70
N SER A 244 -2.33 14.58 17.64
CA SER A 244 -3.40 14.21 16.72
C SER A 244 -4.30 13.14 17.33
N LYS A 245 -5.61 13.39 17.34
CA LYS A 245 -6.63 12.37 17.65
C LYS A 245 -6.66 11.24 16.60
N THR A 246 -5.94 11.41 15.48
CA THR A 246 -5.90 10.44 14.39
C THR A 246 -5.35 9.09 14.86
N LEU A 247 -4.26 9.05 15.63
CA LEU A 247 -3.68 7.79 16.11
C LEU A 247 -4.66 7.02 16.99
N ALA A 248 -5.29 7.70 17.96
CA ALA A 248 -6.31 7.09 18.81
C ALA A 248 -7.52 6.59 18.00
N ARG A 249 -7.95 7.35 16.98
CA ARG A 249 -9.04 6.92 16.07
C ARG A 249 -8.64 5.68 15.26
N ARG A 250 -7.43 5.65 14.69
CA ARG A 250 -6.89 4.51 13.93
C ARG A 250 -6.75 3.27 14.81
N ALA A 251 -6.26 3.42 16.03
CA ALA A 251 -6.16 2.32 17.00
C ALA A 251 -7.54 1.75 17.34
N LYS A 252 -8.55 2.62 17.54
CA LYS A 252 -9.93 2.18 17.75
C LYS A 252 -10.50 1.44 16.54
N LEU A 253 -10.25 1.94 15.32
CA LEU A 253 -10.65 1.29 14.08
C LEU A 253 -10.00 -0.09 13.94
N GLU A 254 -8.67 -0.19 14.04
CA GLU A 254 -7.97 -1.48 13.96
C GLU A 254 -8.48 -2.46 15.01
N LYS A 255 -8.67 -2.01 16.26
CA LYS A 255 -9.24 -2.85 17.32
C LYS A 255 -10.64 -3.36 16.96
N ALA A 256 -11.47 -2.52 16.35
CA ALA A 256 -12.80 -2.92 15.89
C ALA A 256 -12.72 -3.92 14.72
N ILE A 257 -11.84 -3.70 13.74
CA ILE A 257 -11.60 -4.62 12.62
C ILE A 257 -11.15 -6.00 13.12
N ARG A 258 -10.14 -6.03 13.99
CA ARG A 258 -9.64 -7.28 14.60
C ARG A 258 -10.73 -7.99 15.38
N ARG A 259 -11.45 -7.26 16.23
CA ARG A 259 -12.55 -7.82 17.02
C ARG A 259 -13.60 -8.45 16.12
N PHE A 260 -14.00 -7.76 15.04
CA PHE A 260 -14.96 -8.30 14.08
C PHE A 260 -14.41 -9.57 13.43
N ALA A 261 -13.22 -9.52 12.84
CA ALA A 261 -12.61 -10.64 12.13
C ALA A 261 -12.41 -11.88 13.03
N GLU A 262 -11.76 -11.71 14.18
CA GLU A 262 -11.39 -12.79 15.11
C GLU A 262 -12.60 -13.33 15.90
N SER A 263 -13.76 -12.68 15.83
CA SER A 263 -14.99 -13.14 16.49
C SER A 263 -16.07 -13.59 15.53
N TYR A 264 -15.91 -13.36 14.22
CA TYR A 264 -16.93 -13.67 13.21
C TYR A 264 -17.48 -15.10 13.31
N ALA A 265 -16.61 -16.10 13.38
CA ALA A 265 -17.01 -17.50 13.45
C ALA A 265 -17.60 -17.94 14.81
N LYS A 266 -17.64 -17.05 15.82
CA LYS A 266 -18.14 -17.34 17.18
C LYS A 266 -19.60 -16.96 17.38
N PHE A 267 -20.23 -16.35 16.37
CA PHE A 267 -21.62 -15.91 16.38
C PHE A 267 -22.35 -16.55 15.22
N ASP A 268 -23.67 -16.75 15.36
CA ASP A 268 -24.48 -17.37 14.32
C ASP A 268 -24.72 -16.41 13.14
N SER A 269 -24.59 -15.10 13.38
CA SER A 269 -24.74 -14.06 12.37
C SER A 269 -23.84 -12.85 12.61
N ALA A 270 -23.60 -12.08 11.55
CA ALA A 270 -22.91 -10.80 11.63
C ALA A 270 -23.71 -9.79 12.47
N GLU A 271 -25.05 -9.80 12.41
CA GLU A 271 -25.89 -8.93 13.22
C GLU A 271 -25.68 -9.16 14.73
N GLU A 272 -25.59 -10.41 15.17
CA GLU A 272 -25.33 -10.75 16.57
C GLU A 272 -23.94 -10.29 17.03
N LEU A 273 -22.92 -10.50 16.20
CA LEU A 273 -21.57 -9.99 16.48
C LEU A 273 -21.56 -8.46 16.57
N MET A 274 -22.21 -7.76 15.63
CA MET A 274 -22.30 -6.30 15.66
C MET A 274 -23.01 -5.82 16.94
N ALA A 275 -24.08 -6.49 17.37
CA ALA A 275 -24.77 -6.18 18.62
C ALA A 275 -23.88 -6.41 19.86
N ASP A 276 -23.11 -7.51 19.92
CA ASP A 276 -22.12 -7.75 20.99
C ASP A 276 -21.03 -6.67 21.02
N MET A 277 -20.50 -6.26 19.86
CA MET A 277 -19.50 -5.20 19.77
C MET A 277 -20.05 -3.88 20.34
N VAL A 278 -21.28 -3.50 19.99
CA VAL A 278 -21.93 -2.29 20.53
C VAL A 278 -22.18 -2.42 22.04
N ALA A 279 -22.65 -3.57 22.51
CA ALA A 279 -22.85 -3.83 23.95
C ALA A 279 -21.55 -3.73 24.75
N ARG A 280 -20.41 -4.02 24.13
CA ARG A 280 -19.05 -3.86 24.70
C ARG A 280 -18.49 -2.44 24.56
N GLY A 281 -19.29 -1.48 24.11
CA GLY A 281 -18.93 -0.06 24.05
C GLY A 281 -18.22 0.38 22.77
N HIS A 282 -18.26 -0.42 21.69
CA HIS A 282 -17.87 0.09 20.37
C HIS A 282 -18.93 1.07 19.84
N ASP A 283 -18.47 2.08 19.11
CA ASP A 283 -19.36 3.03 18.44
C ASP A 283 -20.17 2.33 17.33
N PRO A 284 -21.51 2.44 17.31
CA PRO A 284 -22.34 1.75 16.32
C PRO A 284 -22.05 2.12 14.86
N ALA A 285 -21.68 3.37 14.58
CA ALA A 285 -21.36 3.79 13.22
C ALA A 285 -20.02 3.18 12.77
N LEU A 286 -19.03 3.14 13.66
CA LEU A 286 -17.76 2.44 13.41
C LEU A 286 -17.97 0.93 13.18
N VAL A 287 -18.83 0.27 13.96
CA VAL A 287 -19.10 -1.17 13.78
C VAL A 287 -19.68 -1.46 12.40
N ARG A 288 -20.66 -0.65 11.96
CA ARG A 288 -21.23 -0.77 10.60
C ARG A 288 -20.21 -0.46 9.51
N GLU A 289 -19.36 0.54 9.70
CA GLU A 289 -18.27 0.85 8.76
C GLU A 289 -17.29 -0.34 8.65
N VAL A 290 -16.94 -0.95 9.78
CA VAL A 290 -16.05 -2.12 9.84
C VAL A 290 -16.68 -3.31 9.12
N GLU A 291 -17.93 -3.66 9.40
CA GLU A 291 -18.63 -4.75 8.72
C GLU A 291 -18.67 -4.53 7.21
N ALA A 292 -19.16 -3.37 6.77
CA ALA A 292 -19.37 -3.09 5.35
C ALA A 292 -18.08 -3.09 4.53
N PHE A 293 -16.98 -2.53 5.06
CA PHE A 293 -15.76 -2.34 4.28
C PHE A 293 -14.66 -3.37 4.54
N SER A 294 -14.57 -3.91 5.76
CA SER A 294 -13.52 -4.88 6.07
C SER A 294 -13.80 -6.21 5.40
N THR A 295 -15.07 -6.61 5.31
CA THR A 295 -15.49 -7.86 4.66
C THR A 295 -15.19 -7.85 3.16
N ILE A 296 -15.37 -6.71 2.48
CA ILE A 296 -14.92 -6.50 1.09
C ILE A 296 -13.40 -6.70 0.99
N ALA A 297 -12.63 -6.08 1.90
CA ALA A 297 -11.18 -6.19 1.90
C ALA A 297 -10.70 -7.64 2.08
N PHE A 298 -11.27 -8.38 3.05
CA PHE A 298 -10.92 -9.77 3.32
C PHE A 298 -11.26 -10.71 2.17
N GLY A 299 -12.47 -10.60 1.61
CA GLY A 299 -12.86 -11.41 0.46
C GLY A 299 -11.95 -11.19 -0.74
N ARG A 300 -11.62 -9.93 -1.06
CA ARG A 300 -10.68 -9.61 -2.15
C ARG A 300 -9.29 -10.18 -1.87
N ALA A 301 -8.78 -10.07 -0.64
CA ALA A 301 -7.49 -10.65 -0.27
C ALA A 301 -7.44 -12.19 -0.44
N LEU A 302 -8.57 -12.88 -0.28
CA LEU A 302 -8.65 -14.32 -0.51
C LEU A 302 -8.57 -14.70 -2.00
N PHE A 303 -9.26 -13.96 -2.87
CA PHE A 303 -9.45 -14.34 -4.27
C PHE A 303 -8.53 -13.64 -5.28
N GLU A 304 -7.93 -12.49 -4.95
CA GLU A 304 -6.96 -11.80 -5.81
C GLU A 304 -5.79 -12.70 -6.27
N PRO A 305 -5.20 -13.58 -5.43
CA PRO A 305 -4.16 -14.51 -5.88
C PRO A 305 -4.62 -15.49 -6.97
N LEU A 306 -5.94 -15.67 -7.16
CA LEU A 306 -6.51 -16.50 -8.22
C LEU A 306 -6.69 -15.74 -9.54
N GLY A 307 -6.27 -14.47 -9.62
CA GLY A 307 -6.35 -13.66 -10.83
C GLY A 307 -7.65 -12.88 -11.00
N VAL A 308 -8.52 -12.86 -9.99
CA VAL A 308 -9.75 -12.06 -10.01
C VAL A 308 -9.42 -10.57 -10.07
N LYS A 309 -9.99 -9.87 -11.05
CA LYS A 309 -9.86 -8.41 -11.19
C LYS A 309 -11.07 -7.71 -10.57
N TYR A 310 -10.80 -6.81 -9.64
CA TYR A 310 -11.82 -6.06 -8.92
C TYR A 310 -11.86 -4.59 -9.35
N PRO A 311 -13.05 -3.96 -9.38
CA PRO A 311 -13.16 -2.51 -9.43
C PRO A 311 -12.51 -1.88 -8.19
N ALA A 312 -11.68 -0.86 -8.37
CA ALA A 312 -11.05 -0.13 -7.26
C ALA A 312 -11.99 0.88 -6.59
N THR A 313 -13.17 1.11 -7.16
CA THR A 313 -14.18 2.03 -6.65
C THR A 313 -15.50 1.35 -6.29
N ILE A 314 -16.34 2.07 -5.55
CA ILE A 314 -17.73 1.71 -5.20
C ILE A 314 -18.68 2.87 -5.47
N PHE A 315 -19.97 2.56 -5.46
CA PHE A 315 -21.05 3.54 -5.29
C PHE A 315 -21.40 3.63 -3.80
N ARG A 316 -21.48 4.85 -3.25
CA ARG A 316 -22.04 5.08 -1.91
C ARG A 316 -23.42 5.70 -2.00
N ALA A 317 -24.40 5.03 -1.40
CA ALA A 317 -25.73 5.60 -1.17
C ALA A 317 -25.70 6.33 0.18
N ARG A 318 -25.73 7.67 0.15
CA ARG A 318 -25.53 8.52 1.32
C ARG A 318 -26.82 8.67 2.11
N GLN A 319 -26.70 8.88 3.43
CA GLN A 319 -27.86 9.15 4.28
C GLN A 319 -28.64 10.42 3.86
N ASP A 320 -27.96 11.38 3.23
CA ASP A 320 -28.55 12.65 2.78
C ASP A 320 -29.25 12.57 1.41
N GLY A 321 -29.46 11.36 0.87
CA GLY A 321 -30.13 11.14 -0.40
C GLY A 321 -29.22 11.21 -1.63
N ARG A 322 -27.93 11.54 -1.47
CA ARG A 322 -26.99 11.60 -2.58
C ARG A 322 -26.44 10.22 -2.94
N VAL A 323 -26.22 10.00 -4.24
CA VAL A 323 -25.43 8.88 -4.75
C VAL A 323 -24.04 9.40 -5.11
N GLN A 324 -23.00 8.82 -4.52
CA GLN A 324 -21.62 9.12 -4.87
C GLN A 324 -21.04 7.95 -5.65
N ALA A 325 -20.82 8.16 -6.95
CA ALA A 325 -20.12 7.21 -7.80
C ALA A 325 -18.59 7.33 -7.60
N ASP A 326 -17.86 6.29 -8.03
CA ASP A 326 -16.40 6.28 -8.12
C ASP A 326 -15.67 6.59 -6.82
N VAL A 327 -16.23 6.17 -5.68
CA VAL A 327 -15.56 6.32 -4.38
C VAL A 327 -14.43 5.30 -4.29
N PRO A 328 -13.16 5.71 -4.18
CA PRO A 328 -12.04 4.77 -4.14
C PRO A 328 -12.02 4.02 -2.80
N LEU A 329 -11.99 2.69 -2.87
CA LEU A 329 -12.00 1.83 -1.68
C LEU A 329 -10.79 2.05 -0.77
N MET A 330 -9.59 2.20 -1.35
CA MET A 330 -8.38 2.51 -0.58
C MET A 330 -8.41 3.89 0.11
N GLY A 331 -9.31 4.78 -0.31
CA GLY A 331 -9.57 6.04 0.39
C GLY A 331 -10.45 5.88 1.64
N LEU A 332 -11.04 4.70 1.86
CA LEU A 332 -11.88 4.41 3.01
C LEU A 332 -11.02 3.77 4.13
N PRO A 333 -10.94 4.39 5.33
CA PRO A 333 -10.06 3.92 6.38
C PRO A 333 -10.28 2.45 6.77
N ALA A 334 -11.53 2.01 6.90
CA ALA A 334 -11.85 0.63 7.28
C ALA A 334 -11.38 -0.38 6.22
N TYR A 335 -11.68 -0.14 4.94
CA TYR A 335 -11.21 -1.00 3.84
C TYR A 335 -9.67 -1.04 3.79
N SER A 336 -9.05 0.14 3.76
CA SER A 336 -7.59 0.29 3.62
C SER A 336 -6.84 -0.43 4.73
N ARG A 337 -7.29 -0.28 5.98
CA ARG A 337 -6.66 -0.94 7.12
C ARG A 337 -7.00 -2.44 7.19
N ALA A 338 -8.23 -2.84 6.88
CA ALA A 338 -8.58 -4.26 6.84
C ALA A 338 -7.77 -5.03 5.80
N ARG A 339 -7.50 -4.41 4.64
CA ARG A 339 -6.66 -4.98 3.60
C ARG A 339 -5.23 -5.24 4.09
N ALA A 340 -4.65 -4.30 4.83
CA ALA A 340 -3.35 -4.48 5.49
C ALA A 340 -3.37 -5.64 6.50
N LEU A 341 -4.44 -5.72 7.30
CA LEU A 341 -4.58 -6.75 8.34
C LEU A 341 -4.84 -8.16 7.79
N ALA A 342 -5.33 -8.29 6.57
CA ALA A 342 -5.76 -9.56 5.99
C ALA A 342 -4.65 -10.62 5.98
N ALA A 343 -3.42 -10.25 5.64
CA ALA A 343 -2.28 -11.18 5.63
C ALA A 343 -2.00 -11.75 7.02
N LYS A 344 -1.91 -10.88 8.03
CA LYS A 344 -1.69 -11.28 9.42
C LYS A 344 -2.85 -12.10 10.00
N LEU A 345 -4.09 -11.74 9.67
CA LEU A 345 -5.26 -12.52 10.09
C LEU A 345 -5.23 -13.92 9.47
N ARG A 346 -4.88 -14.05 8.18
CA ARG A 346 -4.71 -15.35 7.51
C ARG A 346 -3.66 -16.24 8.17
N GLU A 347 -2.58 -15.66 8.68
CA GLU A 347 -1.50 -16.40 9.36
C GLU A 347 -1.88 -16.84 10.78
N THR A 348 -2.71 -16.05 11.47
CA THR A 348 -2.99 -16.23 12.91
C THR A 348 -4.33 -16.91 13.20
N MET A 349 -5.29 -16.86 12.27
CA MET A 349 -6.61 -17.48 12.43
C MET A 349 -6.64 -18.91 11.87
N PRO A 350 -7.49 -19.80 12.41
CA PRO A 350 -7.83 -21.06 11.75
C PRO A 350 -8.32 -20.81 10.32
N GLN A 351 -7.89 -21.66 9.38
CA GLN A 351 -8.15 -21.46 7.96
C GLN A 351 -9.65 -21.40 7.63
N ASP A 352 -10.44 -22.27 8.26
CA ASP A 352 -11.90 -22.35 8.11
C ASP A 352 -12.60 -21.09 8.65
N GLU A 353 -12.18 -20.58 9.80
CA GLU A 353 -12.69 -19.32 10.35
C GLU A 353 -12.40 -18.13 9.43
N PHE A 354 -11.15 -18.04 8.93
CA PHE A 354 -10.75 -16.99 8.00
C PHE A 354 -11.49 -17.08 6.67
N GLN A 355 -11.67 -18.29 6.13
CA GLN A 355 -12.45 -18.51 4.91
C GLN A 355 -13.91 -18.11 5.11
N SER A 356 -14.55 -18.51 6.22
CA SER A 356 -15.93 -18.13 6.54
C SER A 356 -16.11 -16.60 6.55
N LEU A 357 -15.20 -15.88 7.19
CA LEU A 357 -15.16 -14.41 7.19
C LEU A 357 -15.02 -13.82 5.77
N CYS A 358 -14.11 -14.35 4.96
CA CYS A 358 -13.86 -13.86 3.61
C CYS A 358 -15.05 -14.11 2.67
N LEU A 359 -15.84 -15.16 2.93
CA LEU A 359 -16.97 -15.54 2.09
C LEU A 359 -18.27 -14.78 2.41
N TYR A 360 -18.32 -14.01 3.50
CA TYR A 360 -19.50 -13.26 3.92
C TYR A 360 -19.99 -12.21 2.90
N ASN A 361 -19.08 -11.59 2.16
CA ASN A 361 -19.45 -10.47 1.29
C ASN A 361 -20.08 -10.93 -0.05
N ALA A 362 -20.86 -10.05 -0.67
CA ALA A 362 -21.57 -10.35 -1.92
C ALA A 362 -20.65 -10.66 -3.12
N GLU A 363 -19.47 -10.03 -3.22
CA GLU A 363 -18.51 -10.32 -4.30
C GLU A 363 -17.97 -11.75 -4.18
N SER A 364 -17.62 -12.17 -2.97
CA SER A 364 -17.14 -13.52 -2.66
C SER A 364 -18.19 -14.57 -3.01
N HIS A 365 -19.45 -14.35 -2.64
CA HIS A 365 -20.55 -15.23 -3.04
C HIS A 365 -20.70 -15.34 -4.57
N ALA A 366 -20.61 -14.22 -5.30
CA ALA A 366 -20.65 -14.23 -6.75
C ALA A 366 -19.50 -15.04 -7.37
N ILE A 367 -18.30 -14.95 -6.79
CA ILE A 367 -17.12 -15.71 -7.23
C ILE A 367 -17.30 -17.20 -6.95
N VAL A 368 -17.77 -17.59 -5.76
CA VAL A 368 -18.06 -18.99 -5.42
C VAL A 368 -19.10 -19.57 -6.38
N ASN A 369 -20.20 -18.86 -6.63
CA ASN A 369 -21.22 -19.29 -7.59
C ASN A 369 -20.62 -19.49 -9.00
N SER A 370 -19.69 -18.62 -9.41
CA SER A 370 -18.97 -18.76 -10.67
C SER A 370 -18.05 -19.99 -10.69
N ILE A 371 -17.35 -20.29 -9.59
CA ILE A 371 -16.53 -21.50 -9.44
C ILE A 371 -17.41 -22.75 -9.58
N GLU A 372 -18.55 -22.79 -8.88
CA GLU A 372 -19.49 -23.91 -8.90
C GLU A 372 -20.09 -24.13 -10.30
N ALA A 373 -20.56 -23.05 -10.94
CA ALA A 373 -21.09 -23.10 -12.30
C ALA A 373 -20.05 -23.61 -13.32
N ALA A 374 -18.77 -23.27 -13.10
CA ALA A 374 -17.64 -23.73 -13.91
C ALA A 374 -17.06 -25.08 -13.46
N LYS A 375 -17.73 -25.82 -12.58
CA LYS A 375 -17.28 -27.13 -12.04
C LYS A 375 -15.86 -27.09 -11.49
N GLY A 376 -15.51 -26.01 -10.79
CA GLY A 376 -14.19 -25.81 -10.17
C GLY A 376 -13.11 -25.24 -11.08
N LYS A 377 -13.44 -24.88 -12.34
CA LYS A 377 -12.47 -24.31 -13.30
C LYS A 377 -13.00 -23.01 -13.92
N PRO A 378 -13.26 -21.96 -13.12
CA PRO A 378 -13.67 -20.68 -13.67
C PRO A 378 -12.54 -20.03 -14.46
N ASP A 379 -12.90 -19.30 -15.50
CA ASP A 379 -12.01 -18.35 -16.14
C ASP A 379 -12.17 -16.99 -15.43
N PHE A 380 -11.30 -16.73 -14.45
CA PHE A 380 -11.33 -15.48 -13.68
C PHE A 380 -10.90 -14.26 -14.51
N GLU A 381 -10.19 -14.46 -15.62
CA GLU A 381 -9.74 -13.35 -16.47
C GLU A 381 -10.90 -12.76 -17.29
N SER A 382 -11.89 -13.57 -17.64
CA SER A 382 -13.11 -13.12 -18.32
C SER A 382 -14.23 -12.68 -17.36
N LEU A 383 -14.08 -12.96 -16.05
CA LEU A 383 -15.05 -12.51 -15.05
C LEU A 383 -15.00 -10.98 -14.92
N THR A 384 -16.12 -10.33 -15.27
CA THR A 384 -16.28 -8.88 -15.09
C THR A 384 -17.08 -8.61 -13.81
N LEU A 385 -16.38 -8.13 -12.78
CA LEU A 385 -17.01 -7.62 -11.56
C LEU A 385 -17.31 -6.12 -11.72
N TYR A 386 -18.47 -5.69 -11.22
CA TYR A 386 -18.89 -4.29 -11.23
C TYR A 386 -18.78 -3.68 -9.83
N PRO A 387 -18.61 -2.35 -9.70
CA PRO A 387 -18.52 -1.70 -8.40
C PRO A 387 -19.70 -2.04 -7.50
N LEU A 388 -19.43 -2.32 -6.22
CA LEU A 388 -20.47 -2.54 -5.22
C LEU A 388 -21.25 -1.24 -4.94
N VAL A 389 -22.51 -1.39 -4.58
CA VAL A 389 -23.30 -0.33 -3.93
C VAL A 389 -23.25 -0.56 -2.43
N VAL A 390 -22.72 0.40 -1.68
CA VAL A 390 -22.62 0.33 -0.22
C VAL A 390 -23.44 1.47 0.40
N PRO A 391 -24.49 1.17 1.19
CA PRO A 391 -25.25 2.19 1.90
C PRO A 391 -24.49 2.77 3.09
N ASP A 392 -24.62 4.07 3.29
CA ASP A 392 -24.37 4.67 4.60
C ASP A 392 -25.45 4.23 5.60
N PRO A 393 -25.14 4.18 6.90
CA PRO A 393 -26.16 3.93 7.93
C PRO A 393 -27.33 4.92 7.80
N GLY A 394 -28.54 4.40 7.62
CA GLY A 394 -29.77 5.19 7.49
C GLY A 394 -30.03 5.77 6.10
N ALA A 395 -29.32 5.33 5.05
CA ALA A 395 -29.71 5.62 3.67
C ALA A 395 -31.13 5.09 3.39
N SER A 396 -31.93 5.87 2.66
CA SER A 396 -33.30 5.48 2.33
C SER A 396 -33.35 4.46 1.19
N ASP A 397 -34.44 3.73 1.10
CA ASP A 397 -34.70 2.81 -0.02
C ASP A 397 -34.67 3.55 -1.36
N GLU A 398 -35.20 4.78 -1.45
CA GLU A 398 -35.12 5.56 -2.69
C GLU A 398 -33.67 5.89 -3.09
N THR A 399 -32.81 6.13 -2.11
CA THR A 399 -31.39 6.42 -2.36
C THR A 399 -30.66 5.16 -2.84
N MET A 400 -31.00 4.01 -2.26
CA MET A 400 -30.49 2.72 -2.69
C MET A 400 -30.92 2.38 -4.11
N GLU A 401 -32.19 2.57 -4.45
CA GLU A 401 -32.69 2.39 -5.82
C GLU A 401 -32.01 3.34 -6.81
N ALA A 402 -31.77 4.59 -6.42
CA ALA A 402 -31.02 5.54 -7.25
C ALA A 402 -29.56 5.08 -7.49
N ALA A 403 -28.90 4.53 -6.47
CA ALA A 403 -27.53 4.01 -6.60
C ALA A 403 -27.49 2.75 -7.49
N LEU A 404 -28.45 1.83 -7.33
CA LEU A 404 -28.60 0.66 -8.18
C LEU A 404 -28.92 1.04 -9.63
N ALA A 405 -29.75 2.06 -9.85
CA ALA A 405 -30.02 2.60 -11.18
C ALA A 405 -28.76 3.19 -11.83
N ALA A 406 -27.95 3.92 -11.07
CA ALA A 406 -26.66 4.45 -11.55
C ALA A 406 -25.68 3.33 -11.93
N LEU A 407 -25.58 2.29 -11.09
CA LEU A 407 -24.80 1.09 -11.39
C LEU A 407 -25.31 0.39 -12.65
N ARG A 408 -26.63 0.28 -12.83
CA ARG A 408 -27.22 -0.35 -14.02
C ARG A 408 -26.88 0.41 -15.30
N VAL A 409 -26.87 1.74 -15.27
CA VAL A 409 -26.42 2.57 -16.40
C VAL A 409 -24.95 2.30 -16.72
N LEU A 410 -24.09 2.15 -15.71
CA LEU A 410 -22.68 1.77 -15.92
C LEU A 410 -22.57 0.39 -16.58
N ILE A 411 -23.30 -0.61 -16.07
CA ILE A 411 -23.33 -1.97 -16.64
C ILE A 411 -23.77 -1.93 -18.11
N ASP A 412 -24.85 -1.22 -18.42
CA ASP A 412 -25.39 -1.16 -19.78
C ASP A 412 -24.44 -0.44 -20.76
N ARG A 413 -23.64 0.53 -20.29
CA ARG A 413 -22.59 1.19 -21.08
C ARG A 413 -21.35 0.32 -21.30
N SER A 414 -20.98 -0.47 -20.30
CA SER A 414 -19.78 -1.32 -20.33
C SER A 414 -20.02 -2.67 -21.01
N ARG A 415 -21.27 -3.06 -21.25
CA ARG A 415 -21.59 -4.26 -22.03
C ARG A 415 -20.97 -4.13 -23.42
N PRO A 416 -20.15 -5.11 -23.85
CA PRO A 416 -19.72 -5.19 -25.24
C PRO A 416 -20.97 -5.11 -26.11
N ALA A 417 -20.97 -4.22 -27.11
CA ALA A 417 -22.07 -4.17 -28.07
C ALA A 417 -22.28 -5.59 -28.57
N ALA A 418 -23.43 -6.20 -28.22
CA ALA A 418 -23.73 -7.58 -28.60
C ALA A 418 -23.39 -7.68 -30.08
N SER A 419 -22.39 -8.51 -30.42
CA SER A 419 -21.91 -8.57 -31.79
C SER A 419 -23.15 -8.80 -32.64
N LYS A 420 -23.59 -7.77 -33.38
CA LYS A 420 -24.72 -7.93 -34.29
C LYS A 420 -24.20 -8.97 -35.25
N LYS A 421 -24.59 -10.24 -35.07
CA LYS A 421 -24.36 -11.25 -36.10
C LYS A 421 -24.88 -10.58 -37.37
N PRO A 422 -24.04 -10.38 -38.40
CA PRO A 422 -24.54 -9.80 -39.63
C PRO A 422 -25.75 -10.64 -40.04
N TRP A 423 -26.88 -9.98 -40.28
CA TRP A 423 -28.19 -10.59 -40.58
C TRP A 423 -28.17 -11.54 -41.79
N TRP A 424 -27.04 -11.64 -42.47
CA TRP A 424 -26.77 -12.48 -43.63
C TRP A 424 -25.87 -13.70 -43.36
N LYS A 425 -25.43 -13.97 -42.12
CA LYS A 425 -24.76 -15.24 -41.77
C LYS A 425 -25.74 -16.20 -41.09
N PHE A 426 -26.48 -16.95 -41.91
CA PHE A 426 -27.18 -18.17 -41.52
C PHE A 426 -26.38 -19.39 -42.01
N TRP A 427 -25.31 -19.76 -41.31
CA TRP A 427 -24.67 -21.07 -41.45
C TRP A 427 -23.99 -21.44 -40.14
#